data_AF-A0A2D0L992-F1
#
_entry.id   AF-A0A2D0L992-F1
#
_cell.length_a   1.000
_cell.length_b   1.000
_cell.length_c   1.000
_cell.angle_alpha   90.00
_cell.angle_beta   90.00
_cell.angle_gamma   90.00
#
_symmetry.space_group_name_H-M   'P 1'
#
loop_
_entity.id
_entity.type
_entity.pdbx_description
1 polymer ?
#
loop_
_entity_poly.entity_id
_entity_poly.type
_entity_poly.pdbx_seq_one_letter_code
_entity_poly.pdbx_strand_id
1 'polypeptide(L)' 'MAKPDWEAIESAYRAGLLSLREIASQHGISEGAIRKRANRDEWDKRLSR' A
#
# COMPACT_ATOMS: atom_id res chain seq x y z
N MET A 1 10.74 17.24 3.04
CA MET A 1 9.54 16.42 2.77
C MET A 1 9.80 15.03 3.32
N ALA A 2 9.05 14.62 4.35
CA ALA A 2 9.11 13.25 4.84
C ALA A 2 8.64 12.33 3.72
N LYS A 3 9.41 11.28 3.43
CA LYS A 3 8.98 10.25 2.47
C LYS A 3 7.85 9.47 3.15
N PRO A 4 6.79 9.06 2.42
CA PRO A 4 5.79 8.15 2.97
C PRO A 4 6.48 6.89 3.50
N ASP A 5 6.01 6.39 4.65
CA ASP A 5 6.50 5.15 5.26
C ASP A 5 6.07 3.93 4.43
N TRP A 6 6.77 3.71 3.32
CA TRP A 6 6.48 2.65 2.36
C TRP A 6 6.53 1.26 2.99
N GLU A 7 7.38 1.06 4.00
CA GLU A 7 7.49 -0.20 4.73
C GLU A 7 6.23 -0.50 5.55
N ALA A 8 5.67 0.51 6.23
CA ALA A 8 4.40 0.38 6.94
C ALA A 8 3.23 0.16 5.98
N ILE A 9 3.21 0.88 4.85
CA ILE A 9 2.21 0.71 3.78
C ILE A 9 2.29 -0.72 3.20
N GLU A 10 3.51 -1.22 2.94
CA GLU A 10 3.74 -2.57 2.43
C GLU A 10 3.21 -3.62 3.41
N SER A 11 3.55 -3.47 4.71
CA SER A 11 3.08 -4.37 5.75
C SER A 11 1.54 -4.39 5.84
N ALA A 12 0.90 -3.21 5.82
CA ALA A 12 -0.56 -3.12 5.84
C ALA A 12 -1.21 -3.71 4.57
N TYR A 13 -0.59 -3.48 3.41
CA TYR A 13 -1.02 -4.02 2.12
C TYR A 13 -0.95 -5.54 2.08
N ARG A 14 0.15 -6.12 2.56
CA ARG A 14 0.36 -7.59 2.63
C ARG A 14 -0.50 -8.24 3.70
N ALA A 15 -0.77 -7.54 4.81
CA ALA A 15 -1.66 -8.04 5.86
C ALA A 15 -3.10 -8.25 5.36
N GLY A 16 -3.54 -7.48 4.36
CA GLY A 16 -4.89 -7.61 3.78
C GLY A 16 -6.02 -7.27 4.75
N LEU A 17 -5.71 -6.71 5.92
CA LEU A 17 -6.66 -6.34 6.96
C LEU A 17 -7.39 -5.04 6.66
N LEU A 18 -6.75 -4.16 5.89
CA LEU A 18 -7.24 -2.82 5.55
C LEU A 18 -7.40 -2.69 4.05
N SER A 19 -8.43 -1.97 3.61
CA SER A 19 -8.60 -1.62 2.21
C SER A 19 -7.50 -0.65 1.76
N LEU A 20 -7.16 -0.65 0.47
CA LEU A 20 -6.14 0.28 -0.07
C LEU A 20 -6.50 1.76 0.19
N ARG A 21 -7.79 2.11 0.17
CA ARG A 21 -8.26 3.47 0.54
C ARG A 21 -7.99 3.81 1.99
N GLU A 22 -8.14 2.86 2.91
CA GLU A 22 -7.89 3.07 4.33
C GLU A 22 -6.40 3.24 4.61
N ILE A 23 -5.56 2.38 4.01
CA ILE A 23 -4.10 2.51 4.08
C ILE A 23 -3.66 3.86 3.49
N ALA A 24 -4.23 4.25 2.35
CA ALA A 24 -3.94 5.54 1.72
C ALA A 24 -4.31 6.72 2.62
N SER A 25 -5.48 6.68 3.26
CA SER A 25 -5.94 7.71 4.19
C SER A 25 -5.04 7.83 5.43
N GLN A 26 -4.64 6.69 6.02
CA GLN A 26 -3.76 6.67 7.21
C GLN A 26 -2.37 7.26 6.92
N HIS A 27 -1.84 7.02 5.73
CA HIS A 27 -0.52 7.50 5.33
C HIS A 27 -0.55 8.83 4.55
N GLY A 28 -1.72 9.46 4.37
CA GLY A 28 -1.87 10.73 3.67
C GLY A 28 -1.48 10.68 2.19
N ILE A 29 -1.60 9.51 1.55
CA ILE A 29 -1.30 9.29 0.14
C ILE A 29 -2.54 8.88 -0.64
N SER A 30 -2.43 8.77 -1.96
CA SER A 30 -3.52 8.24 -2.79
C SER A 30 -3.40 6.73 -2.95
N GLU A 31 -4.53 6.02 -3.04
CA GLU A 31 -4.55 4.59 -3.37
C GLU A 31 -3.75 4.27 -4.66
N GLY A 32 -3.81 5.14 -5.66
CA GLY A 32 -3.04 5.00 -6.90
C GLY A 32 -1.53 5.00 -6.67
N ALA A 33 -1.03 5.73 -5.67
CA ALA A 33 0.38 5.72 -5.29
C ALA A 33 0.78 4.36 -4.68
N ILE A 34 -0.08 3.77 -3.84
CA ILE A 34 0.10 2.43 -3.30
C ILE A 34 0.11 1.39 -4.43
N ARG A 35 -0.85 1.44 -5.37
CA ARG A 35 -0.89 0.51 -6.51
C ARG A 35 0.36 0.63 -7.39
N LYS A 36 0.80 1.85 -7.70
CA LYS A 36 2.03 2.08 -8.48
C LYS A 36 3.25 1.52 -7.77
N ARG A 37 3.37 1.73 -6.46
CA ARG A 37 4.46 1.20 -5.65
C ARG A 37 4.43 -0.32 -5.60
N ALA A 38 3.26 -0.90 -5.34
CA ALA A 38 3.08 -2.35 -5.30
C ALA A 38 3.46 -3.04 -6.62
N ASN A 39 3.14 -2.44 -7.78
CA ASN A 39 3.57 -2.97 -9.07
C ASN A 39 5.08 -2.80 -9.32
N ARG A 40 5.67 -1.68 -8.87
CA ARG A 40 7.09 -1.38 -9.07
C ARG A 40 8.00 -2.24 -8.21
N ASP A 41 7.63 -2.43 -6.95
CA ASP A 41 8.39 -3.14 -5.93
C ASP A 41 7.87 -4.58 -5.77
N GLU A 42 7.05 -5.06 -6.72
CA GLU A 42 6.49 -6.42 -6.80
C GLU A 42 5.94 -6.90 -5.45
N TRP A 43 5.15 -6.05 -4.79
CA TRP A 43 4.48 -6.40 -3.55
C TRP A 43 3.51 -7.53 -3.82
N ASP A 44 3.93 -8.75 -3.45
CA ASP A 44 3.18 -9.97 -3.66
C ASP A 44 1.79 -9.83 -3.05
N LYS A 45 0.84 -9.54 -3.93
CA LYS A 45 -0.56 -9.47 -3.59
C LYS A 45 -1.11 -10.79 -4.08
N ARG A 46 -1.27 -11.75 -3.18
CA ARG A 46 -2.10 -12.91 -3.43
C ARG A 46 -3.56 -12.45 -3.52
N LEU A 47 -3.90 -11.73 -4.58
CA LEU A 47 -5.26 -11.39 -4.96
C LEU A 47 -5.81 -12.61 -5.70
N SER A 48 -6.00 -13.71 -4.97
CA SER A 48 -6.72 -14.86 -5.49
C SER A 48 -8.21 -14.50 -5.50
N ARG A 49 -8.64 -13.99 -6.67
CA ARG A 49 -9.98 -13.92 -7.27
C ARG A 49 -11.20 -13.74 -6.37
#